data_AF-A0A2D5LG69-F1
#
_entry.id   AF-A0A2D5LG69-F1
#
_cell.length_a   1.000
_cell.length_b   1.000
_cell.length_c   1.000
_cell.angle_alpha   90.00
_cell.angle_beta   90.00
_cell.angle_gamma   90.00
#
_symmetry.space_group_name_H-M   'P 1'
#
loop_
_entity.id
_entity.type
_entity.pdbx_description
1 polymer ?
#
loop_
_entity_poly.entity_id
_entity_poly.type
_entity_poly.pdbx_seq_one_letter_code
_entity_poly.pdbx_strand_id
1 'polypeptide(L)'
;LLNGFVSRFARRGSEIAGGKWLFVYHDFSADEASSTVDDLGSEINIQYTTKIAEKFSFGAKYANYSAGDIKVDTDKLWVWIATKF
;
A
#
# COMPACT_ATOMS: atom_id res chain seq x y z
N LEU A 1 -9.58 -16.64 6.33
CA LEU A 1 -8.64 -15.63 6.86
C LEU A 1 -7.50 -16.40 7.49
N LEU A 2 -6.35 -16.52 6.82
CA LEU A 2 -5.20 -17.26 7.35
C LEU A 2 -4.50 -16.40 8.43
N ASN A 3 -4.36 -16.95 9.62
CA ASN A 3 -3.45 -16.46 10.65
C ASN A 3 -2.07 -17.08 10.35
N GLY A 4 -1.04 -16.26 10.10
CA GLY A 4 0.32 -16.73 9.81
C GLY A 4 1.03 -15.88 8.77
N PHE A 5 1.22 -14.59 9.06
CA PHE A 5 1.75 -13.63 8.11
C PHE A 5 2.80 -12.71 8.76
N VAL A 6 4.02 -12.69 8.19
CA VAL A 6 5.08 -11.75 8.57
C VAL A 6 5.19 -10.68 7.48
N SER A 7 5.08 -9.40 7.86
CA SER A 7 5.29 -8.27 6.95
C SER A 7 6.56 -7.52 7.28
N ARG A 8 7.46 -7.40 6.31
CA ARG A 8 8.56 -6.42 6.37
C ARG A 8 8.15 -5.24 5.49
N PHE A 9 8.22 -4.03 6.03
CA PHE A 9 7.83 -2.84 5.28
C PHE A 9 8.84 -1.71 5.40
N ALA A 10 9.00 -0.97 4.31
CA ALA A 10 9.78 0.27 4.27
C ALA A 10 8.85 1.41 3.88
N ARG A 11 8.91 2.53 4.62
CA ARG A 11 8.07 3.70 4.43
C ARG A 11 8.91 4.96 4.26
N ARG A 12 8.64 5.76 3.24
CA ARG A 12 9.20 7.10 3.08
C ARG A 12 8.10 8.12 2.84
N GLY A 13 8.15 9.22 3.60
CA GLY A 13 7.33 10.40 3.39
C GLY A 13 8.15 11.55 2.83
N SER A 14 7.57 12.32 1.92
CA SER A 14 8.17 13.56 1.42
C SER A 14 7.09 14.58 1.06
N GLU A 15 7.42 15.87 1.15
CA GLU A 15 6.55 16.94 0.68
C GLU A 15 7.12 17.48 -0.65
N ILE A 16 6.39 17.24 -1.75
CA ILE A 16 6.82 17.59 -3.11
C ILE A 16 5.58 18.05 -3.87
N ALA A 17 5.72 19.10 -4.69
CA ALA A 17 4.63 19.66 -5.50
C ALA A 17 3.37 20.03 -4.68
N GLY A 18 3.56 20.66 -3.52
CA GLY A 18 2.46 21.14 -2.67
C GLY A 18 1.60 20.04 -2.04
N GLY A 19 2.07 18.80 -2.04
CA GLY A 19 1.38 17.69 -1.37
C GLY A 19 2.32 16.69 -0.73
N LYS A 20 1.74 15.83 0.09
CA LYS A 20 2.43 14.81 0.86
C LYS A 20 2.40 13.50 0.10
N TRP A 21 3.58 12.98 -0.19
CA TRP A 21 3.78 11.68 -0.79
C TRP A 21 4.14 10.66 0.28
N LEU A 22 3.60 9.46 0.11
CA LEU A 22 3.86 8.29 0.93
C LEU A 22 4.16 7.11 0.01
N PHE A 23 5.36 6.58 0.12
CA PHE A 23 5.78 5.36 -0.57
C PHE A 23 5.95 4.26 0.47
N VAL A 24 5.31 3.12 0.25
CA VAL A 24 5.42 1.94 1.13
C VAL A 24 5.67 0.72 0.28
N TYR A 25 6.69 -0.05 0.63
CA TYR A 25 6.90 -1.39 0.11
C TYR A 25 6.54 -2.39 1.21
N HIS A 26 5.82 -3.44 0.85
CA HIS A 26 5.55 -4.59 1.69
C HIS A 26 6.10 -5.85 1.04
N ASP A 27 6.74 -6.66 1.87
CA ASP A 27 7.14 -8.03 1.54
C ASP A 27 6.34 -8.98 2.43
N PHE A 28 5.75 -10.01 1.81
CA PHE A 28 4.82 -10.91 2.46
C PHE A 28 5.31 -12.35 2.43
N SER A 29 5.55 -12.92 3.61
CA SER A 29 5.98 -14.32 3.73
C SER A 29 5.06 -15.09 4.69
N ALA A 30 4.98 -16.40 4.48
CA ALA A 30 4.27 -17.29 5.38
C ALA A 30 5.01 -17.38 6.72
N ASP A 31 4.25 -17.30 7.83
CA ASP A 31 4.79 -17.46 9.19
C ASP A 31 5.17 -18.92 9.47
N GLU A 32 4.37 -19.85 8.94
CA GLU A 32 4.65 -21.29 8.91
C GLU A 32 4.84 -21.72 7.45
N ALA A 33 6.09 -21.73 6.99
CA ALA A 33 6.43 -22.12 5.64
C ALA A 33 6.23 -23.64 5.43
N SER A 34 5.60 -24.01 4.32
CA SER A 34 5.52 -25.40 3.85
C SER A 34 6.40 -25.59 2.63
N SER A 35 6.62 -26.84 2.19
CA SER A 35 7.36 -27.10 0.94
C SER A 35 6.67 -26.57 -0.32
N THR A 36 5.43 -26.08 -0.20
CA THR A 36 4.60 -25.63 -1.33
C THR A 36 4.16 -24.17 -1.25
N VAL A 37 4.35 -23.52 -0.09
CA VAL A 37 3.93 -22.14 0.15
C VAL A 37 4.89 -21.51 1.15
N ASP A 38 5.68 -20.55 0.69
CA ASP A 38 6.54 -19.70 1.51
C ASP A 38 6.46 -18.22 1.12
N ASP A 39 6.27 -17.93 -0.18
CA ASP A 39 6.13 -16.59 -0.74
C ASP A 39 4.65 -16.20 -0.90
N LEU A 40 4.23 -15.17 -0.16
CA LEU A 40 2.88 -14.61 -0.24
C LEU A 40 2.82 -13.33 -1.08
N GLY A 41 3.91 -12.98 -1.76
CA GLY A 41 4.02 -11.88 -2.71
C GLY A 41 4.56 -10.58 -2.10
N SER A 42 4.52 -9.53 -2.90
CA SER A 42 4.98 -8.19 -2.50
C SER A 42 4.03 -7.11 -2.98
N GLU A 43 4.01 -5.97 -2.30
CA GLU A 43 3.13 -4.85 -2.64
C GLU A 43 3.85 -3.52 -2.59
N ILE A 44 3.76 -2.74 -3.68
CA ILE A 44 4.16 -1.34 -3.71
C ILE A 44 2.92 -0.48 -3.55
N ASN A 45 2.95 0.45 -2.61
CA ASN A 45 1.93 1.45 -2.38
C ASN A 45 2.50 2.86 -2.59
N ILE A 46 1.77 3.66 -3.35
CA ILE A 46 2.05 5.08 -3.54
C ILE A 46 0.79 5.85 -3.16
N GLN A 47 0.92 6.82 -2.27
CA GLN A 47 -0.17 7.71 -1.88
C GLN A 47 0.27 9.16 -2.00
N TYR A 48 -0.62 9.97 -2.55
CA TYR A 48 -0.51 11.42 -2.59
C TYR A 48 -1.70 12.04 -1.87
N THR A 49 -1.45 13.07 -1.05
CA THR A 49 -2.50 13.87 -0.45
C THR A 49 -2.14 15.35 -0.53
N THR A 50 -3.13 16.20 -0.79
CA THR A 50 -2.93 17.66 -0.80
C THR A 50 -4.16 18.38 -0.28
N LYS A 51 -3.96 19.60 0.24
CA LYS A 51 -5.06 20.50 0.57
C LYS A 51 -5.46 21.25 -0.69
N ILE A 52 -6.75 21.21 -1.03
CA ILE A 52 -7.30 21.92 -2.19
C ILE A 52 -8.07 23.18 -1.79
N ALA A 53 -8.54 23.27 -0.55
CA ALA A 53 -9.10 24.47 0.06
C ALA A 53 -8.97 24.37 1.60
N GLU A 54 -9.30 25.42 2.35
CA GLU A 54 -9.17 25.45 3.82
C GLU A 54 -9.77 24.22 4.52
N LYS A 55 -10.95 23.78 4.05
CA LYS A 55 -11.68 22.66 4.64
C LYS A 55 -11.58 21.37 3.83
N PHE A 56 -10.96 21.39 2.65
CA PHE A 56 -10.98 20.25 1.73
C PHE A 56 -9.57 19.74 1.41
N SER A 57 -9.43 18.43 1.45
CA SER A 57 -8.21 17.73 1.04
C SER A 57 -8.54 16.70 -0.04
N PHE A 58 -7.66 16.58 -1.02
CA PHE A 58 -7.68 15.52 -2.01
C PHE A 58 -6.68 14.43 -1.63
N GLY A 59 -7.01 13.19 -1.97
CA GLY A 59 -6.06 12.09 -1.91
C GLY A 59 -6.24 11.10 -3.05
N ALA A 60 -5.12 10.51 -3.45
CA ALA A 60 -5.06 9.40 -4.36
C ALA A 60 -4.10 8.34 -3.81
N LYS A 61 -4.40 7.07 -4.05
CA LYS A 61 -3.53 5.95 -3.68
C LYS A 61 -3.55 4.91 -4.80
N TYR A 62 -2.39 4.42 -5.14
CA TYR A 62 -2.20 3.27 -6.00
C TYR A 62 -1.52 2.15 -5.20
N ALA A 63 -1.95 0.92 -5.41
CA ALA A 63 -1.27 -0.27 -4.92
C ALA A 63 -1.14 -1.29 -6.06
N ASN A 64 0.07 -1.82 -6.22
CA ASN A 64 0.38 -2.90 -7.14
C ASN A 64 0.91 -4.06 -6.30
N TYR A 65 0.16 -5.16 -6.32
CA TYR A 65 0.49 -6.40 -5.62
C TYR A 65 0.91 -7.44 -6.65
N SER A 66 2.11 -7.98 -6.48
CA SER A 66 2.61 -9.13 -7.23
C SER A 66 2.42 -10.37 -6.36
N ALA A 67 1.74 -11.38 -6.89
CA ALA A 67 1.52 -12.62 -6.16
C ALA A 67 2.78 -13.50 -6.14
N GLY A 68 2.98 -14.17 -5.00
CA GLY A 68 3.86 -15.34 -4.90
C GLY A 68 3.09 -16.62 -5.25
N ASP A 69 3.14 -17.62 -4.37
CA ASP A 69 2.75 -18.99 -4.71
C ASP A 69 1.24 -19.23 -4.90
N ILE A 70 0.39 -18.46 -4.22
CA ILE A 70 -1.03 -18.84 -4.03
C ILE A 70 -2.07 -17.77 -4.41
N LYS A 71 -1.65 -16.58 -4.81
CA LYS A 71 -2.56 -15.47 -5.15
C LYS A 71 -2.42 -15.08 -6.63
N VAL A 72 -3.11 -14.02 -7.01
CA VAL A 72 -3.03 -13.41 -8.34
C VAL A 72 -2.58 -11.96 -8.21
N ASP A 73 -1.86 -11.49 -9.22
CA ASP A 73 -1.47 -10.08 -9.32
C ASP A 73 -2.71 -9.18 -9.23
N THR A 74 -2.59 -8.08 -8.50
CA THR A 74 -3.72 -7.20 -8.24
C THR A 74 -3.30 -5.75 -8.21
N ASP A 75 -3.96 -4.94 -9.04
CA ASP A 75 -3.84 -3.49 -9.02
C ASP A 75 -5.07 -2.83 -8.40
N LYS A 76 -4.84 -1.79 -7.60
CA LYS A 76 -5.90 -1.02 -6.93
C LYS A 76 -5.61 0.47 -7.03
N LEU A 77 -6.66 1.23 -7.35
CA LEU A 77 -6.64 2.68 -7.38
C LEU A 77 -7.75 3.23 -6.50
N TRP A 78 -7.41 4.18 -5.63
CA TRP A 78 -8.36 4.94 -4.82
C TRP A 78 -8.17 6.42 -5.08
N VAL A 79 -9.30 7.13 -5.14
CA VAL A 79 -9.35 8.58 -5.22
C VAL A 79 -10.43 9.07 -4.25
N TRP A 80 -10.13 10.08 -3.46
CA TRP A 80 -11.07 10.60 -2.47
C TRP A 80 -10.90 12.11 -2.21
N ILE A 81 -11.98 12.70 -1.70
CA ILE A 81 -12.01 14.04 -1.12
C ILE A 81 -12.37 13.88 0.36
N ALA A 82 -11.62 14.56 1.23
CA ALA A 82 -11.88 14.63 2.66
C ALA A 82 -12.23 16.07 3.06
N THR A 83 -13.18 16.22 3.98
CA THR A 83 -13.59 17.52 4.53
C THR A 83 -13.37 17.56 6.05
N LYS A 84 -13.02 18.73 6.59
CA LYS A 84 -12.90 18.98 8.03
C LYS A 84 -13.94 20.01 8.48
N PHE A 85 -14.76 19.64 9.47
CA PHE A 85 -15.80 20.48 10.07
C PHE A 85 -15.35 21.05 11.42
#